data_AF-A0A3D1B2X1-F1
#
_entry.id   AF-A0A3D1B2X1-F1
#
_cell.length_a   1.000
_cell.length_b   1.000
_cell.length_c   1.000
_cell.angle_alpha   90.00
_cell.angle_beta   90.00
_cell.angle_gamma   90.00
#
_symmetry.space_group_name_H-M   'P 1'
#
loop_
_entity.id
_entity.type
_entity.pdbx_description
1 polymer ?
#
loop_
_entity_poly.entity_id
_entity_poly.type
_entity_poly.pdbx_seq_one_letter_code
_entity_poly.pdbx_strand_id
1 'polypeptide(L)'
;MESAKSAKNNNFCHDCQKEIELEGDDIKNGVLLVYDDNGEKINILKCNECFTENKALNNFRKCEVYSRVVGYIRPVEQWHKGKKQEFGERQEYIMPESNSFCC
;
A
#
# COMPACT_ATOMS: atom_id res chain seq x y z
N MET A 1 -11.40 -37.14 -13.93
CA MET A 1 -11.64 -36.09 -14.93
C MET A 1 -12.46 -35.00 -14.25
N GLU A 2 -12.35 -33.77 -14.74
CA GLU A 2 -12.89 -32.51 -14.18
C GLU A 2 -12.06 -31.93 -13.02
N SER A 3 -11.58 -30.70 -13.05
CA SER A 3 -11.61 -29.64 -14.07
C SER A 3 -10.42 -28.73 -13.78
N ALA A 4 -9.66 -28.39 -14.81
CA ALA A 4 -8.59 -27.41 -14.75
C ALA A 4 -9.16 -26.10 -14.19
N LYS A 5 -8.66 -25.67 -13.03
CA LYS A 5 -8.97 -24.34 -12.48
C LYS A 5 -8.40 -23.31 -13.44
N SER A 6 -9.28 -22.78 -14.28
CA SER A 6 -9.00 -21.75 -15.27
C SER A 6 -8.29 -20.56 -14.61
N ALA A 7 -7.04 -20.34 -14.99
CA ALA A 7 -6.26 -19.17 -14.60
C ALA A 7 -6.90 -17.94 -15.26
N LYS A 8 -7.62 -17.14 -14.48
CA LYS A 8 -8.15 -15.86 -14.94
C LYS A 8 -6.99 -14.87 -15.05
N ASN A 9 -6.40 -14.81 -16.24
CA ASN A 9 -5.48 -13.74 -16.64
C ASN A 9 -6.30 -12.44 -16.76
N ASN A 10 -6.35 -11.68 -15.68
CA ASN A 10 -7.10 -10.44 -15.60
C ASN A 10 -6.23 -9.30 -16.16
N ASN A 11 -6.44 -8.95 -17.45
CA ASN A 11 -5.70 -7.90 -18.17
C ASN A 11 -6.11 -6.47 -17.75
N PHE A 12 -6.30 -6.22 -16.46
CA PHE A 12 -6.78 -4.93 -15.99
C PHE A 12 -5.64 -4.10 -15.40
N CYS A 13 -5.70 -2.79 -15.63
CA CYS A 13 -4.82 -1.83 -14.97
C CYS A 13 -5.04 -1.86 -13.46
N HIS A 14 -3.96 -1.90 -12.69
CA HIS A 14 -3.99 -1.89 -11.23
C HIS A 14 -4.71 -0.65 -10.65
N ASP A 15 -4.49 0.53 -11.24
CA ASP A 15 -4.98 1.79 -10.65
C ASP A 15 -6.39 2.16 -11.11
N CYS A 16 -6.66 2.05 -12.42
CA CYS A 16 -7.93 2.48 -13.01
C CYS A 16 -8.86 1.32 -13.41
N GLN A 17 -8.43 0.07 -13.27
CA GLN A 17 -9.19 -1.14 -13.62
C GLN A 17 -9.65 -1.19 -15.09
N LYS A 18 -9.08 -0.37 -15.98
CA LYS A 18 -9.34 -0.44 -17.42
C LYS A 18 -8.72 -1.71 -18.01
N GLU A 19 -9.41 -2.33 -18.96
CA GLU A 19 -8.89 -3.46 -19.73
C GLU A 19 -7.72 -3.01 -20.62
N ILE A 20 -6.69 -3.83 -20.71
CA ILE A 20 -5.48 -3.60 -21.49
C ILE A 20 -5.46 -4.59 -22.64
N GLU A 21 -5.39 -4.04 -23.85
CA GLU A 21 -5.30 -4.82 -25.09
C GLU A 21 -3.90 -5.46 -25.22
N LEU A 22 -3.88 -6.77 -25.47
CA LEU A 22 -2.69 -7.55 -25.78
C LEU A 22 -2.74 -7.90 -27.27
N GLU A 23 -1.72 -7.52 -28.04
CA GLU A 23 -1.49 -8.05 -29.38
C GLU A 23 -0.31 -9.01 -29.34
N GLY A 24 -0.59 -10.29 -29.11
CA GLY A 24 0.45 -11.31 -28.95
C GLY A 24 1.24 -11.11 -27.66
N ASP A 25 2.56 -10.94 -27.78
CA ASP A 25 3.47 -10.70 -26.66
C ASP A 25 3.58 -9.21 -26.28
N ASP A 26 2.99 -8.30 -27.08
CA ASP A 26 3.11 -6.85 -26.91
C ASP A 26 1.86 -6.22 -26.25
N ILE A 27 2.11 -5.39 -25.24
CA ILE A 27 1.09 -4.63 -24.50
C ILE A 27 0.95 -3.26 -25.15
N LYS A 28 -0.21 -2.97 -25.78
CA LYS A 28 -0.40 -1.71 -26.51
C LYS A 28 -0.66 -0.51 -25.60
N ASN A 29 -1.51 -0.71 -24.59
CA ASN A 29 -2.05 0.38 -23.79
C ASN A 29 -1.54 0.39 -22.35
N GLY A 30 -0.38 -0.22 -22.10
CA GLY A 30 0.14 -0.32 -20.74
C GLY A 30 1.57 -0.82 -20.62
N VAL A 31 2.03 -0.80 -19.39
CA VAL A 31 3.36 -1.25 -18.97
C VAL A 31 3.17 -2.42 -18.01
N LEU A 32 3.98 -3.46 -18.20
CA LEU A 32 4.13 -4.56 -17.26
C LEU A 32 5.21 -4.21 -16.23
N LEU A 33 4.84 -4.23 -14.96
CA LEU A 33 5.73 -4.01 -13.84
C LEU A 33 5.99 -5.35 -13.15
N VAL A 34 7.26 -5.69 -12.98
CA VAL A 34 7.70 -6.92 -12.31
C VAL A 34 8.30 -6.56 -10.96
N TYR A 35 7.77 -7.13 -9.90
CA TYR A 35 8.25 -6.96 -8.53
C TYR A 35 8.58 -8.31 -7.92
N ASP A 36 9.64 -8.37 -7.11
CA ASP A 36 9.97 -9.56 -6.32
C ASP A 36 9.40 -9.42 -4.90
N ASP A 37 8.49 -10.32 -4.50
CA ASP A 37 8.04 -10.46 -3.11
C ASP A 37 8.53 -11.81 -2.57
N ASN A 38 9.53 -11.78 -1.69
CA ASN A 38 10.09 -12.99 -1.05
C ASN A 38 10.48 -14.13 -2.03
N GLY A 39 10.86 -13.79 -3.26
CA GLY A 39 11.26 -14.74 -4.30
C GLY A 39 10.15 -15.12 -5.29
N GLU A 40 8.91 -14.69 -5.05
CA GLU A 40 7.82 -14.79 -6.01
C GLU A 40 7.77 -13.52 -6.87
N LYS A 41 7.85 -13.69 -8.19
CA LYS A 41 7.73 -12.58 -9.15
C LYS A 41 6.27 -12.25 -9.37
N ILE A 42 5.87 -11.05 -8.97
CA ILE A 42 4.53 -10.54 -9.14
C ILE A 42 4.51 -9.60 -10.33
N ASN A 43 3.64 -9.93 -11.28
CA ASN A 43 3.44 -9.21 -12.53
C ASN A 43 2.20 -8.33 -12.38
N ILE A 44 2.38 -7.00 -12.46
CA ILE A 44 1.30 -6.02 -12.34
C ILE A 44 1.22 -5.19 -13.61
N LEU A 45 0.01 -5.01 -14.14
CA LEU A 45 -0.24 -4.18 -15.32
C LEU A 45 -0.70 -2.77 -14.90
N LYS A 46 -0.16 -1.73 -15.54
CA LYS A 46 -0.71 -0.37 -15.48
C LYS A 46 -0.93 0.16 -16.89
N CYS A 47 -1.98 0.94 -17.10
CA CYS A 47 -2.13 1.67 -18.37
C CYS A 47 -1.12 2.82 -18.47
N ASN A 48 -0.84 3.27 -19.70
CA ASN A 48 0.15 4.32 -19.96
C ASN A 48 -0.20 5.64 -19.23
N GLU A 49 -1.48 5.97 -19.14
CA GLU A 49 -1.99 7.15 -18.43
C GLU A 49 -1.63 7.08 -16.94
N CYS A 50 -2.05 6.02 -16.24
CA CYS A 50 -1.80 5.85 -14.81
C CYS A 50 -0.30 5.71 -14.49
N PHE A 51 0.49 5.08 -15.37
CA PHE A 51 1.93 4.99 -15.17
C PHE A 51 2.63 6.33 -15.31
N THR A 52 2.17 7.19 -16.22
CA THR A 52 2.71 8.55 -16.42
C THR A 52 2.38 9.44 -15.22
N GLU A 53 1.15 9.35 -14.70
CA GLU A 53 0.73 10.09 -13.52
C GLU A 53 1.45 9.61 -12.24
N ASN A 54 1.50 8.30 -12.02
CA ASN A 54 2.13 7.72 -10.85
C ASN A 54 2.81 6.37 -11.16
N LYS A 55 4.14 6.40 -11.23
CA LYS A 55 4.96 5.20 -11.43
C LYS A 55 4.91 4.24 -10.25
N ALA A 56 4.64 4.75 -9.04
CA ALA A 56 4.64 3.95 -7.82
C ALA A 56 3.38 3.08 -7.72
N LEU A 57 3.56 1.88 -7.17
CA LEU A 57 2.47 0.96 -6.93
C LEU A 57 1.91 1.17 -5.52
N ASN A 58 1.00 2.12 -5.39
CA ASN A 58 0.32 2.40 -4.14
C ASN A 58 -0.72 1.31 -3.85
N ASN A 59 -0.94 0.99 -2.58
CA ASN A 59 -1.95 0.00 -2.13
C ASN A 59 -1.75 -1.44 -2.64
N PHE A 60 -0.54 -1.79 -3.08
CA PHE A 60 -0.22 -3.15 -3.47
C PHE A 60 -0.15 -4.12 -2.28
N ARG A 61 0.62 -3.72 -1.27
CA ARG A 61 0.79 -4.44 -0.02
C ARG A 61 0.46 -3.52 1.13
N LYS A 62 -0.22 -4.06 2.12
CA LYS A 62 -0.52 -3.33 3.34
C LYS A 62 0.77 -3.03 4.09
N CYS A 63 1.01 -1.76 4.39
CA CYS A 63 2.14 -1.36 5.22
C CYS A 63 1.89 -1.80 6.67
N GLU A 64 2.82 -2.56 7.25
CA GLU A 64 2.78 -2.90 8.66
C GLU A 64 3.28 -1.71 9.49
N VAL A 65 2.38 -1.12 10.27
CA VAL A 65 2.73 0.02 11.14
C VAL A 65 3.08 -0.50 12.53
N TYR A 66 4.28 -0.15 12.98
CA TYR A 66 4.78 -0.52 14.30
C TYR A 66 4.89 0.70 15.21
N SER A 67 4.72 0.47 16.51
CA SER A 67 4.84 1.50 17.55
C SER A 67 5.74 0.99 18.68
N ARG A 68 6.51 1.89 19.28
CA ARG A 68 7.29 1.57 20.49
C ARG A 68 6.41 1.74 21.73
N VAL A 69 6.19 0.66 22.47
CA VAL A 69 5.41 0.66 23.73
C VAL A 69 6.32 0.12 24.83
N VAL A 70 6.49 0.89 25.91
CA VAL A 70 7.29 0.53 27.11
C VAL A 70 8.68 -0.10 26.83
N GLY A 71 9.33 0.33 25.74
CA GLY A 71 10.70 -0.07 25.40
C GLY A 71 10.86 -1.08 24.27
N TYR A 72 9.79 -1.69 23.75
CA TYR A 72 9.86 -2.62 22.61
C TYR A 72 8.89 -2.26 21.48
N ILE A 73 9.13 -2.80 20.29
CA ILE A 73 8.33 -2.54 19.08
C ILE A 73 7.17 -3.54 19.01
N ARG A 74 5.94 -3.05 18.83
CA ARG A 74 4.72 -3.87 18.66
C ARG A 74 3.89 -3.37 17.46
N PRO A 75 3.33 -4.27 16.62
CA PRO A 75 2.40 -3.88 15.56
C PRO A 75 1.19 -3.14 16.12
N VAL A 76 0.80 -2.04 15.48
CA VAL A 76 -0.37 -1.24 15.87
C VAL A 76 -1.66 -2.03 15.71
N GLU A 77 -1.72 -2.93 14.72
CA GLU A 77 -2.86 -3.82 14.50
C GLU A 77 -3.16 -4.71 15.71
N GLN A 78 -2.12 -5.07 16.48
CA GLN A 78 -2.21 -5.92 17.67
C GLN A 78 -2.44 -5.15 18.98
N TRP A 79 -2.81 -3.87 18.92
CA TRP A 79 -3.17 -3.12 20.12
C TRP A 79 -4.46 -3.67 20.74
N HIS A 80 -4.42 -3.88 22.06
CA HIS A 80 -5.61 -4.21 22.83
C HIS A 80 -6.55 -3.00 22.93
N LYS A 81 -7.83 -3.24 23.28
CA LYS A 81 -8.87 -2.20 23.34
C LYS A 81 -8.45 -0.99 24.20
N GLY A 82 -7.87 -1.24 25.39
CA GLY A 82 -7.39 -0.20 26.30
C GLY A 82 -6.32 0.70 25.66
N LYS A 83 -5.36 0.15 24.91
CA LYS A 83 -4.32 0.97 24.26
C LYS A 83 -4.87 1.85 23.15
N LYS A 84 -5.84 1.34 22.38
CA LYS A 84 -6.53 2.12 21.34
C LYS A 84 -7.28 3.30 21.97
N GLN A 85 -7.94 3.08 23.10
CA GLN A 85 -8.62 4.14 23.85
C GLN A 85 -7.63 5.13 24.45
N GLU A 86 -6.60 4.66 25.17
CA GLU A 86 -5.54 5.50 25.74
C GLU A 86 -4.89 6.38 24.67
N PHE A 87 -4.63 5.84 23.47
CA PHE A 87 -4.08 6.60 22.37
C PHE A 87 -5.01 7.71 21.87
N GLY A 88 -6.32 7.43 21.77
CA GLY A 88 -7.32 8.42 21.37
C GLY A 88 -7.55 9.53 22.41
N GLU A 89 -7.30 9.25 23.69
CA GLU A 89 -7.42 10.22 24.78
C GLU A 89 -6.16 11.11 24.92
N ARG A 90 -5.06 10.79 24.24
CA ARG A 90 -3.84 11.60 24.27
C ARG A 90 -4.09 12.98 23.66
N GLN A 91 -3.59 14.00 24.34
CA GLN A 91 -3.59 15.38 23.86
C GLN A 91 -2.14 15.78 23.56
N GLU A 92 -1.94 16.43 22.42
CA GLU A 92 -0.64 17.02 22.08
C GLU A 92 -0.42 18.27 22.92
N TYR A 93 0.80 18.45 23.42
CA TYR A 93 1.18 19.68 24.07
C TYR A 93 1.43 20.75 23.01
N ILE A 94 0.56 21.76 22.97
CA ILE A 94 0.74 22.92 22.12
C ILE A 94 1.71 23.86 22.85
N MET A 95 2.90 24.05 22.28
CA MET A 95 3.84 25.07 22.75
C MET A 95 3.14 26.43 22.67
N PRO A 96 3.03 27.18 23.77
CA PRO A 96 2.47 28.52 23.72
C PRO A 96 3.36 29.39 22.82
N GLU A 97 2.75 30.19 21.95
CA GLU A 97 3.49 31.19 21.17
C GLU A 97 4.24 32.11 22.14
N SER A 98 5.54 32.25 21.90
CA SER A 98 6.46 32.93 22.80
C SER A 98 6.13 34.42 22.92
N ASN A 99 5.30 34.79 23.89
CA ASN A 99 5.44 36.07 24.56
C ASN A 99 6.31 35.87 25.80
N SER A 100 7.58 36.20 25.61
CA SER A 100 8.60 36.51 26.61
C SER A 100 8.08 36.72 28.03
N PHE A 101 8.26 35.72 28.89
CA PHE A 101 8.66 35.93 30.28
C PHE A 101 9.30 34.65 30.79
N CYS A 102 10.54 34.42 30.36
CA CYS A 102 11.44 33.52 31.08
C CYS A 102 12.11 34.36 32.17
N CYS A 103 11.96 33.93 33.41
CA CYS A 103 12.59 34.53 34.59
C CYS A 103 14.11 34.53 34.52
#